data_AF-A0A959CQ51-F1
#
_entry.id   AF-A0A959CQ51-F1
#
_cell.length_a   1.000
_cell.length_b   1.000
_cell.length_c   1.000
_cell.angle_alpha   90.00
_cell.angle_beta   90.00
_cell.angle_gamma   90.00
#
_symmetry.space_group_name_H-M   'P 1'
#
loop_
_entity.id
_entity.type
_entity.pdbx_description
1 polymer ?
#
loop_
_entity_poly.entity_id
_entity_poly.type
_entity_poly.pdbx_seq_one_letter_code
_entity_poly.pdbx_strand_id
1 'polypeptide(L)'
;MSEDNYHIIRRQVVSLQLPPGSDGFAWQQRVSHVCRERLQPRLEELLSRFSRPDELIQLDRVELDLGIINVEGMEEALTEKVIRALEQRLYAILRLEREPAVRFPQRRRVFEQWLEYLGTGALPWHSTTQPEAALLKAVLEELSSEQPSATALRELLKRNRQAFLRLIRQYPNGFLATLAEAASGEKQDALLPLLERILLFWQAWTKEFSFRFPVRQPITGPLIREYFWLFTFEKLILQRMPVLRPELHQSMIRRLLPREYRRPVLQAFRAWKKPPELAGEIERALAALKPDAAAEPDEGLRRMGGAEEGAEESVRPGEKGERGEETGEIQNQDKPDGQAPGGPKEQGRGVVPKEQELPSARPGEEPPAEEAVSRPEKAEERDGVMEQ
;
A
#
# COMPACT_ATOMS: atom_id res chain seq x y z
N MET A 1 14.64 -8.47 -30.84
CA MET A 1 13.48 -7.75 -30.27
C MET A 1 14.07 -6.70 -29.37
N SER A 2 14.00 -5.44 -29.75
CA SER A 2 14.49 -4.35 -28.90
C SER A 2 13.63 -4.35 -27.64
N GLU A 3 14.26 -4.49 -26.48
CA GLU A 3 13.57 -4.29 -25.21
C GLU A 3 13.10 -2.83 -25.18
N ASP A 4 11.79 -2.62 -25.04
CA ASP A 4 11.22 -1.27 -24.99
C ASP A 4 11.72 -0.57 -23.72
N ASN A 5 12.68 0.34 -23.87
CA ASN A 5 13.13 1.21 -22.79
C ASN A 5 12.01 2.22 -22.49
N TYR A 6 11.41 2.13 -21.31
CA TYR A 6 10.28 2.97 -20.94
C TYR A 6 10.72 4.31 -20.34
N HIS A 7 10.49 5.40 -21.08
CA HIS A 7 10.83 6.76 -20.65
C HIS A 7 9.62 7.51 -20.09
N ILE A 8 9.80 8.23 -18.99
CA ILE A 8 8.75 9.10 -18.42
C ILE A 8 9.26 10.54 -18.37
N ILE A 9 8.63 11.42 -19.14
CA ILE A 9 8.81 12.86 -19.03
C ILE A 9 7.63 13.41 -18.25
N ARG A 10 7.85 13.76 -16.96
CA ARG A 10 6.77 14.27 -16.09
C ARG A 10 6.21 15.61 -16.54
N ARG A 11 7.09 16.50 -17.02
CA ARG A 11 6.72 17.85 -17.45
C ARG A 11 7.71 18.35 -18.49
N GLN A 12 7.18 18.84 -19.61
CA GLN A 12 7.94 19.56 -20.62
C GLN A 12 7.45 21.01 -20.66
N VAL A 13 8.37 21.97 -20.54
CA VAL A 13 8.06 23.40 -20.61
C VAL A 13 8.90 24.01 -21.72
N VAL A 14 8.25 24.73 -22.62
CA VAL A 14 8.91 25.49 -23.68
C VAL A 14 8.63 26.96 -23.42
N SER A 15 9.70 27.73 -23.20
CA SER A 15 9.62 29.19 -23.07
C SER A 15 10.09 29.83 -24.37
N LEU A 16 9.30 30.76 -24.90
CA LEU A 16 9.56 31.43 -26.17
C LEU A 16 9.52 32.93 -25.95
N GLN A 17 10.50 33.63 -26.52
CA GLN A 17 10.46 35.09 -26.64
C GLN A 17 10.13 35.42 -28.10
N LEU A 18 9.02 36.13 -28.30
CA LEU A 18 8.52 36.47 -29.63
C LEU A 18 8.71 37.97 -29.91
N PRO A 19 8.92 38.37 -31.17
CA PRO A 19 8.92 39.78 -31.55
C PRO A 19 7.58 40.45 -31.20
N PRO A 20 7.57 41.74 -30.83
CA PRO A 20 6.35 42.47 -30.55
C PRO A 20 5.41 42.45 -31.77
N GLY A 21 4.11 42.25 -31.51
CA GLY A 21 3.08 42.13 -32.56
C GLY A 21 2.90 40.73 -33.14
N SER A 22 3.67 39.73 -32.69
CA SER A 22 3.47 38.34 -33.08
C SER A 22 2.21 37.73 -32.42
N ASP A 23 1.49 36.89 -33.15
CA ASP A 23 0.39 36.09 -32.58
C ASP A 23 0.94 34.96 -31.71
N GLY A 24 1.01 35.21 -30.39
CA GLY A 24 1.52 34.25 -29.43
C GLY A 24 0.75 32.93 -29.38
N PHE A 25 -0.56 32.96 -29.65
CA PHE A 25 -1.39 31.76 -29.62
C PHE A 25 -1.11 30.85 -30.83
N ALA A 26 -0.98 31.45 -32.02
CA ALA A 26 -0.57 30.71 -33.22
C ALA A 26 0.81 30.05 -33.03
N TRP A 27 1.76 30.76 -32.42
CA TRP A 27 3.08 30.22 -32.11
C TRP A 27 3.03 29.07 -31.10
N GLN A 28 2.24 29.22 -30.03
CA GLN A 28 2.06 28.15 -29.05
C GLN A 28 1.49 26.88 -29.70
N GLN A 29 0.45 27.00 -30.53
CA GLN A 29 -0.13 25.86 -31.23
C GLN A 29 0.88 25.20 -32.17
N ARG A 30 1.62 26.00 -32.93
CA ARG A 30 2.64 25.51 -33.86
C ARG A 30 3.75 24.75 -33.13
N VAL A 31 4.30 25.33 -32.06
CA VAL A 31 5.37 24.67 -31.27
C VAL A 31 4.85 23.44 -30.56
N SER A 32 3.61 23.47 -30.05
CA SER A 32 2.96 22.28 -29.46
C SER A 32 2.83 21.14 -30.47
N HIS A 33 2.52 21.44 -31.73
CA HIS A 33 2.45 20.44 -32.80
C HIS A 33 3.84 19.86 -33.11
N VAL A 34 4.87 20.71 -33.27
CA VAL A 34 6.25 20.25 -33.48
C VAL A 34 6.74 19.36 -32.33
N CYS A 35 6.43 19.73 -31.09
CA CYS A 35 6.83 18.96 -29.91
C CYS A 35 6.23 17.54 -29.92
N ARG A 36 4.95 17.40 -30.31
CA ARG A 36 4.24 16.12 -30.34
C ARG A 36 4.61 15.26 -31.55
N GLU A 37 4.58 15.83 -32.75
CA GLU A 37 4.71 15.04 -33.98
C GLU A 37 6.16 14.76 -34.37
N ARG A 38 7.10 15.68 -34.07
CA ARG A 38 8.49 15.57 -34.53
C ARG A 38 9.46 15.33 -33.39
N LEU A 39 9.37 16.11 -32.33
CA LEU A 39 10.35 16.07 -31.25
C LEU A 39 10.19 14.80 -30.40
N GLN A 40 8.97 14.42 -30.02
CA GLN A 40 8.72 13.27 -29.15
C GLN A 40 9.30 11.94 -29.70
N PRO A 41 9.09 11.55 -30.97
CA PRO A 41 9.71 10.33 -31.52
C PRO A 41 11.24 10.34 -31.44
N ARG A 42 11.86 11.51 -31.67
CA ARG A 42 13.33 11.64 -31.62
C ARG A 42 13.88 11.68 -30.21
N LEU A 43 13.12 12.21 -29.25
CA LEU A 43 13.45 12.13 -27.83
C LEU A 43 13.48 10.67 -27.38
N GLU A 44 12.48 9.88 -27.76
CA GLU A 44 12.40 8.45 -27.42
C GLU A 44 13.62 7.69 -27.93
N GLU A 45 13.99 7.94 -29.20
CA GLU A 45 15.17 7.34 -29.82
C GLU A 45 16.46 7.75 -29.11
N LEU A 46 16.61 9.04 -28.78
CA LEU A 46 17.80 9.55 -28.09
C LEU A 46 17.93 8.96 -26.69
N LEU A 47 16.87 9.03 -25.88
CA LEU A 47 16.88 8.58 -24.48
C LEU A 47 17.15 7.08 -24.37
N SER A 48 16.62 6.29 -25.31
CA SER A 48 16.85 4.84 -25.36
C SER A 48 18.32 4.45 -25.51
N ARG A 49 19.18 5.34 -26.02
CA ARG A 49 20.63 5.11 -26.15
C ARG A 49 21.40 5.31 -24.84
N PHE A 50 20.82 6.03 -23.87
CA PHE A 50 21.48 6.37 -22.62
C PHE A 50 21.11 5.45 -21.45
N SER A 51 19.99 4.72 -21.54
CA SER A 51 19.56 3.76 -20.51
C SER A 51 19.99 2.33 -20.83
N ARG A 52 20.44 1.60 -19.81
CA ARG A 52 20.57 0.13 -19.86
C ARG A 52 19.26 -0.52 -19.41
N PRO A 53 18.96 -1.76 -19.84
CA PRO A 53 17.69 -2.42 -19.48
C PRO A 53 17.41 -2.56 -17.98
N ASP A 54 18.45 -2.67 -17.17
CA ASP A 54 18.39 -2.90 -15.72
C ASP A 54 18.59 -1.63 -14.87
N GLU A 55 18.77 -0.48 -15.53
CA GLU A 55 19.12 0.78 -14.90
C GLU A 55 18.02 1.82 -15.08
N LEU A 56 17.66 2.49 -13.99
CA LEU A 56 16.83 3.67 -14.01
C LEU A 56 17.69 4.91 -13.77
N ILE A 57 17.58 5.87 -14.69
CA ILE A 57 18.23 7.17 -14.59
C ILE A 57 17.14 8.19 -14.26
N GLN A 58 17.21 8.78 -13.07
CA GLN A 58 16.35 9.90 -12.69
C GLN A 58 17.11 11.21 -12.84
N LEU A 59 16.49 12.13 -13.57
CA LEU A 59 16.93 13.52 -13.73
C LEU A 59 15.82 14.43 -13.21
N ASP A 60 16.13 15.28 -12.24
CA ASP A 60 15.12 16.15 -11.63
C ASP A 60 14.70 17.29 -12.57
N ARG A 61 15.68 17.89 -13.26
CA ARG A 61 15.45 18.96 -14.25
C ARG A 61 16.55 18.97 -15.30
N VAL A 62 16.16 19.10 -16.57
CA VAL A 62 17.08 19.36 -17.68
C VAL A 62 16.65 20.66 -18.34
N GLU A 63 17.52 21.67 -18.27
CA GLU A 63 17.31 22.97 -18.90
C GLU A 63 18.20 23.08 -20.14
N LEU A 64 17.60 23.50 -21.25
CA LEU A 64 18.26 23.66 -22.53
C LEU A 64 18.06 25.09 -23.00
N ASP A 65 19.16 25.79 -23.26
CA ASP A 65 19.14 27.05 -24.00
C ASP A 65 19.38 26.75 -25.48
N LEU A 66 18.41 27.09 -26.31
CA LEU A 66 18.45 26.86 -27.76
C LEU A 66 18.87 28.11 -28.54
N GLY A 67 19.04 29.24 -27.84
CA GLY A 67 19.30 30.55 -28.40
C GLY A 67 18.22 30.99 -29.39
N ILE A 68 18.66 31.70 -30.43
CA ILE A 68 17.78 32.25 -31.46
C ILE A 68 17.47 31.18 -32.52
N ILE A 69 16.20 31.01 -32.86
CA ILE A 69 15.75 30.11 -33.93
C ILE A 69 15.04 30.94 -35.00
N ASN A 70 15.50 30.81 -36.24
CA ASN A 70 14.89 31.50 -37.38
C ASN A 70 13.48 30.94 -37.66
N VAL A 71 12.58 31.82 -38.06
CA VAL A 71 11.17 31.48 -38.35
C VAL A 71 11.06 30.56 -39.57
N GLU A 72 11.88 30.81 -40.59
CA GLU A 72 12.00 29.96 -41.77
C GLU A 72 12.65 28.64 -41.40
N GLY A 73 11.94 27.52 -41.63
CA GLY A 73 12.42 26.20 -41.25
C GLY A 73 12.45 25.94 -39.74
N MET A 74 11.74 26.75 -38.94
CA MET A 74 11.74 26.68 -37.46
C MET A 74 11.51 25.27 -36.92
N GLU A 75 10.60 24.50 -37.52
CA GLU A 75 10.19 23.18 -37.00
C GLU A 75 11.34 22.17 -37.01
N GLU A 76 12.11 22.16 -38.11
CA GLU A 76 13.28 21.29 -38.26
C GLU A 76 14.43 21.81 -37.40
N ALA A 77 14.68 23.12 -37.45
CA ALA A 77 15.74 23.75 -36.68
C ALA A 77 15.55 23.59 -35.17
N LEU A 78 14.32 23.71 -34.67
CA LEU A 78 13.95 23.47 -33.27
C LEU A 78 14.21 22.03 -32.88
N THR A 79 13.73 21.08 -33.68
CA THR A 79 13.89 19.64 -33.40
C THR A 79 15.37 19.26 -33.33
N GLU A 80 16.16 19.63 -34.35
CA GLU A 80 17.60 19.36 -34.39
C GLU A 80 18.35 20.02 -33.24
N LYS A 81 18.07 21.29 -32.94
CA LYS A 81 18.70 22.01 -31.84
C LYS A 81 18.40 21.37 -30.49
N VAL A 82 17.15 20.97 -30.23
CA VAL A 82 16.77 20.31 -28.97
C VAL A 82 17.49 18.97 -28.85
N ILE A 83 17.46 18.13 -29.87
CA ILE A 83 18.09 16.80 -29.82
C ILE A 83 19.59 16.92 -29.59
N ARG A 84 20.26 17.81 -30.33
CA ARG A 84 21.70 18.03 -30.17
C ARG A 84 22.06 18.62 -28.79
N ALA A 85 21.32 19.62 -28.33
CA ALA A 85 21.56 20.23 -27.02
C ALA A 85 21.31 19.23 -25.88
N LEU A 86 20.23 18.44 -25.99
CA LEU A 86 19.91 17.41 -25.01
C LEU A 86 20.95 16.30 -25.00
N GLU A 87 21.40 15.81 -26.16
CA GLU A 87 22.44 14.78 -26.25
C GLU A 87 23.73 15.23 -25.57
N GLN A 88 24.19 16.45 -25.87
CA GLN A 88 25.37 17.04 -25.25
C GLN A 88 25.20 17.18 -23.73
N ARG A 89 24.02 17.64 -23.30
CA ARG A 89 23.69 17.83 -21.89
C ARG A 89 23.65 16.49 -21.15
N LEU A 90 22.99 15.48 -21.70
CA LEU A 90 22.96 14.12 -21.14
C LEU A 90 24.35 13.51 -21.09
N TYR A 91 25.18 13.70 -22.11
CA TYR A 91 26.56 13.24 -22.08
C TYR A 91 27.34 13.89 -20.92
N ALA A 92 27.19 15.22 -20.73
CA ALA A 92 27.84 15.94 -19.64
C ALA A 92 27.35 15.48 -18.25
N ILE A 93 26.04 15.30 -18.09
CA ILE A 93 25.45 14.86 -16.82
C ILE A 93 25.87 13.42 -16.50
N LEU A 94 25.72 12.50 -17.46
CA LEU A 94 25.82 11.06 -17.21
C LEU A 94 27.24 10.51 -17.27
N ARG A 95 28.18 11.18 -17.95
CA ARG A 95 29.57 10.71 -18.09
C ARG A 95 30.61 11.59 -17.43
N LEU A 96 30.34 12.88 -17.23
CA LEU A 96 31.30 13.80 -16.61
C LEU A 96 30.99 14.04 -15.12
N GLU A 97 29.96 13.38 -14.56
CA GLU A 97 29.53 13.43 -13.16
C GLU A 97 29.37 14.87 -12.61
N ARG A 98 29.07 15.82 -13.49
CA ARG A 98 29.00 17.25 -13.11
C ARG A 98 27.73 17.62 -12.37
N GLU A 99 26.68 16.82 -12.51
CA GLU A 99 25.37 17.05 -11.91
C GLU A 99 24.82 15.76 -11.29
N PRO A 100 23.97 15.86 -10.26
CA PRO A 100 23.45 14.69 -9.56
C PRO A 100 22.40 13.98 -10.43
N ALA A 101 22.85 13.12 -11.35
CA ALA A 101 22.00 12.07 -11.91
C ALA A 101 21.96 10.93 -10.91
N VAL A 102 20.78 10.61 -10.42
CA VAL A 102 20.64 9.49 -9.49
C VAL A 102 20.28 8.23 -10.28
N ARG A 103 21.16 7.24 -10.17
CA ARG A 103 21.03 5.95 -10.82
C ARG A 103 20.53 4.95 -9.80
N PHE A 104 19.47 4.24 -10.14
CA PHE A 104 18.89 3.22 -9.29
C PHE A 104 18.61 1.95 -10.09
N PRO A 105 18.68 0.78 -9.45
CA PRO A 105 18.30 -0.46 -10.11
C PRO A 105 16.79 -0.49 -10.36
N GLN A 106 16.35 -1.10 -11.46
CA GLN A 106 14.92 -1.17 -11.82
C GLN A 106 14.04 -1.74 -10.70
N ARG A 107 14.54 -2.71 -9.93
CA ARG A 107 13.86 -3.29 -8.75
C ARG A 107 13.46 -2.24 -7.70
N ARG A 108 14.21 -1.15 -7.55
CA ARG A 108 13.87 -0.07 -6.63
C ARG A 108 12.61 0.68 -7.06
N ARG A 109 12.45 0.93 -8.36
CA ARG A 109 11.21 1.52 -8.89
C ARG A 109 10.01 0.59 -8.68
N VAL A 110 10.20 -0.71 -8.90
CA VAL A 110 9.15 -1.71 -8.64
C VAL A 110 8.74 -1.69 -7.17
N PHE A 111 9.73 -1.61 -6.26
CA PHE A 111 9.49 -1.49 -4.83
C PHE A 111 8.74 -0.20 -4.47
N GLU A 112 9.13 0.95 -5.02
CA GLU A 112 8.46 2.23 -4.78
C GLU A 112 7.00 2.22 -5.26
N GLN A 113 6.72 1.65 -6.44
CA GLN A 113 5.36 1.47 -6.95
C GLN A 113 4.53 0.54 -6.07
N TRP A 114 5.13 -0.55 -5.60
CA TRP A 114 4.50 -1.47 -4.65
C TRP A 114 4.21 -0.79 -3.30
N LEU A 115 5.14 0.03 -2.81
CA LEU A 115 4.99 0.79 -1.58
C LEU A 115 3.88 1.85 -1.70
N GLU A 116 3.78 2.53 -2.84
CA GLU A 116 2.69 3.46 -3.14
C GLU A 116 1.34 2.74 -3.20
N TYR A 117 1.27 1.59 -3.86
CA TYR A 117 0.09 0.73 -3.87
C TYR A 117 -0.32 0.28 -2.46
N LEU A 118 0.65 -0.10 -1.61
CA LEU A 118 0.36 -0.37 -0.21
C LEU A 118 -0.13 0.86 0.53
N GLY A 119 0.32 2.07 0.21
CA GLY A 119 -0.16 3.30 0.83
C GLY A 119 -1.59 3.65 0.42
N THR A 120 -1.85 3.72 -0.88
CA THR A 120 -3.07 4.32 -1.45
C THR A 120 -4.12 3.28 -1.84
N GLY A 121 -3.68 2.10 -2.27
CA GLY A 121 -4.54 1.03 -2.79
C GLY A 121 -4.75 1.10 -4.29
N ALA A 122 -4.12 2.08 -4.93
CA ALA A 122 -4.09 2.24 -6.38
C ALA A 122 -2.65 2.12 -6.86
N LEU A 123 -2.45 1.40 -7.96
CA LEU A 123 -1.16 1.41 -8.64
C LEU A 123 -1.00 2.74 -9.39
N PRO A 124 0.20 3.34 -9.38
CA PRO A 124 0.50 4.49 -10.21
C PRO A 124 0.22 4.21 -11.69
N TRP A 125 -0.20 5.22 -12.45
CA TRP A 125 -0.49 5.08 -13.89
C TRP A 125 0.71 4.61 -14.71
N HIS A 126 1.94 4.87 -14.24
CA HIS A 126 3.20 4.47 -14.86
C HIS A 126 3.76 3.13 -14.32
N SER A 127 2.91 2.33 -13.69
CA SER A 127 3.31 1.03 -13.14
C SER A 127 3.65 0.07 -14.27
N THR A 128 4.75 -0.66 -14.10
CA THR A 128 5.14 -1.67 -15.08
C THR A 128 4.14 -2.83 -15.02
N THR A 129 3.54 -3.18 -16.16
CA THR A 129 2.71 -4.38 -16.29
C THR A 129 3.62 -5.60 -16.26
N GLN A 130 3.87 -6.15 -15.08
CA GLN A 130 4.66 -7.36 -14.90
C GLN A 130 3.84 -8.42 -14.16
N PRO A 131 4.13 -9.71 -14.37
CA PRO A 131 3.50 -10.78 -13.61
C PRO A 131 3.71 -10.58 -12.11
N GLU A 132 2.69 -10.90 -11.31
CA GLU A 132 2.74 -10.74 -9.85
C GLU A 132 3.97 -11.41 -9.24
N ALA A 133 4.32 -12.63 -9.67
CA ALA A 133 5.50 -13.35 -9.19
C ALA A 133 6.82 -12.58 -9.43
N ALA A 134 6.96 -11.90 -10.57
CA ALA A 134 8.13 -11.09 -10.87
C ALA A 134 8.19 -9.83 -10.00
N LEU A 135 7.04 -9.18 -9.77
CA LEU A 135 6.92 -8.04 -8.87
C LEU A 135 7.34 -8.42 -7.44
N LEU A 136 6.79 -9.51 -6.91
CA LEU A 136 7.10 -9.95 -5.54
C LEU A 136 8.57 -10.31 -5.37
N LYS A 137 9.17 -10.96 -6.37
CA LYS A 137 10.60 -11.27 -6.39
C LYS A 137 11.45 -9.99 -6.33
N ALA A 138 11.17 -9.01 -7.19
CA ALA A 138 11.90 -7.74 -7.22
C ALA A 138 11.77 -6.97 -5.90
N VAL A 139 10.58 -6.97 -5.26
CA VAL A 139 10.37 -6.37 -3.94
C VAL A 139 11.25 -7.02 -2.87
N LEU A 140 11.32 -8.35 -2.84
CA LEU A 140 12.13 -9.08 -1.87
C LEU A 140 13.64 -8.86 -2.10
N GLU A 141 14.08 -8.84 -3.36
CA GLU A 141 15.47 -8.56 -3.72
C GLU A 141 15.88 -7.14 -3.29
N GLU A 142 15.04 -6.14 -3.54
CA GLU A 142 15.28 -4.76 -3.12
C GLU A 142 15.34 -4.63 -1.59
N LEU A 143 14.39 -5.23 -0.88
CA LEU A 143 14.38 -5.20 0.59
C LEU A 143 15.57 -5.91 1.23
N SER A 144 16.06 -6.97 0.59
CA SER A 144 17.23 -7.71 1.08
C SER A 144 18.55 -6.99 0.79
N SER A 145 18.57 -6.15 -0.25
CA SER A 145 19.78 -5.45 -0.69
C SER A 145 19.92 -4.05 -0.07
N GLU A 146 18.80 -3.35 0.12
CA GLU A 146 18.79 -1.91 0.41
C GLU A 146 18.10 -1.60 1.74
N GLN A 147 18.89 -1.29 2.77
CA GLN A 147 18.37 -0.91 4.10
C GLN A 147 17.44 0.33 4.11
N PRO A 148 17.61 1.34 3.22
CA PRO A 148 16.65 2.43 3.09
C PRO A 148 15.25 1.94 2.68
N SER A 149 15.16 0.97 1.77
CA SER A 149 13.91 0.39 1.29
C SER A 149 13.18 -0.34 2.42
N ALA A 150 13.91 -1.13 3.22
CA ALA A 150 13.35 -1.75 4.42
C ALA A 150 12.80 -0.69 5.40
N THR A 151 13.54 0.40 5.62
CA THR A 151 13.13 1.51 6.48
C THR A 151 11.86 2.22 6.00
N ALA A 152 11.75 2.48 4.69
CA ALA A 152 10.57 3.07 4.08
C ALA A 152 9.32 2.20 4.30
N LEU A 153 9.44 0.87 4.12
CA LEU A 153 8.36 -0.07 4.43
C LEU A 153 7.95 0.00 5.91
N ARG A 154 8.91 0.03 6.85
CA ARG A 154 8.60 0.11 8.29
C ARG A 154 7.82 1.38 8.60
N GLU A 155 8.26 2.52 8.08
CA GLU A 155 7.62 3.80 8.31
C GLU A 155 6.20 3.86 7.72
N LEU A 156 5.99 3.30 6.53
CA LEU A 156 4.64 3.18 5.95
C LEU A 156 3.72 2.36 6.87
N LEU A 157 4.18 1.17 7.30
CA LEU A 157 3.37 0.27 8.12
C LEU A 157 3.06 0.82 9.52
N LYS A 158 3.93 1.67 10.09
CA LYS A 158 3.66 2.38 11.35
C LYS A 158 2.57 3.43 11.20
N ARG A 159 2.60 4.21 10.11
CA ARG A 159 1.74 5.38 9.92
C ARG A 159 0.41 5.03 9.30
N ASN A 160 0.36 3.98 8.47
CA ASN A 160 -0.82 3.62 7.71
C ASN A 160 -1.30 2.20 8.04
N ARG A 161 -2.32 2.12 8.90
CA ARG A 161 -2.92 0.84 9.29
C ARG A 161 -3.56 0.09 8.11
N GLN A 162 -4.13 0.81 7.15
CA GLN A 162 -4.75 0.19 5.97
C GLN A 162 -3.71 -0.44 5.05
N ALA A 163 -2.54 0.19 4.89
CA ALA A 163 -1.42 -0.39 4.17
C ALA A 163 -1.01 -1.75 4.75
N PHE A 164 -0.97 -1.83 6.06
CA PHE A 164 -0.61 -3.05 6.77
C PHE A 164 -1.67 -4.15 6.61
N LEU A 165 -2.97 -3.80 6.71
CA LEU A 165 -4.04 -4.75 6.44
C LEU A 165 -4.05 -5.22 4.99
N ARG A 166 -3.77 -4.31 4.05
CA ARG A 166 -3.66 -4.63 2.62
C ARG A 166 -2.55 -5.64 2.36
N LEU A 167 -1.36 -5.38 2.91
CA LEU A 167 -0.22 -6.28 2.85
C LEU A 167 -0.61 -7.70 3.31
N ILE A 168 -1.27 -7.81 4.46
CA ILE A 168 -1.60 -9.13 5.01
C ILE A 168 -2.71 -9.82 4.22
N ARG A 169 -3.74 -9.09 3.82
CA ARG A 169 -4.92 -9.68 3.15
C ARG A 169 -4.64 -10.11 1.73
N GLN A 170 -3.79 -9.37 1.01
CA GLN A 170 -3.61 -9.58 -0.42
C GLN A 170 -2.48 -10.55 -0.76
N TYR A 171 -1.45 -10.67 0.08
CA TYR A 171 -0.29 -11.49 -0.25
C TYR A 171 -0.27 -12.83 0.47
N PRO A 172 0.27 -13.90 -0.16
CA PRO A 172 0.30 -15.24 0.41
C PRO A 172 1.24 -15.35 1.61
N ASN A 173 1.01 -16.34 2.48
CA ASN A 173 1.81 -16.55 3.69
C ASN A 173 3.31 -16.72 3.41
N GLY A 174 3.65 -17.45 2.34
CA GLY A 174 5.05 -17.66 1.94
C GLY A 174 5.78 -16.33 1.68
N PHE A 175 5.14 -15.43 0.92
CA PHE A 175 5.67 -14.09 0.68
C PHE A 175 5.80 -13.29 1.98
N LEU A 176 4.78 -13.30 2.85
CA LEU A 176 4.81 -12.57 4.12
C LEU A 176 5.93 -13.06 5.06
N ALA A 177 6.24 -14.36 5.05
CA ALA A 177 7.34 -14.93 5.81
C ALA A 177 8.70 -14.42 5.29
N THR A 178 8.93 -14.52 3.97
CA THR A 178 10.17 -14.03 3.35
C THR A 178 10.31 -12.52 3.47
N LEU A 179 9.20 -11.78 3.40
CA LEU A 179 9.17 -10.34 3.63
C LEU A 179 9.56 -9.99 5.07
N ALA A 180 9.06 -10.74 6.06
CA ALA A 180 9.40 -10.55 7.46
C ALA A 180 10.89 -10.83 7.71
N GLU A 181 11.45 -11.86 7.07
CA GLU A 181 12.89 -12.16 7.08
C GLU A 181 13.71 -11.05 6.45
N ALA A 182 13.41 -10.65 5.20
CA ALA A 182 14.10 -9.57 4.50
C ALA A 182 14.05 -8.24 5.27
N ALA A 183 12.88 -7.89 5.82
CA ALA A 183 12.71 -6.64 6.56
C ALA A 183 13.24 -6.68 8.00
N SER A 184 13.48 -7.85 8.59
CA SER A 184 14.12 -7.97 9.92
C SER A 184 15.63 -8.18 9.83
N GLY A 185 16.13 -8.74 8.72
CA GLY A 185 17.50 -9.20 8.59
C GLY A 185 17.81 -10.48 9.37
N GLU A 186 16.78 -11.18 9.87
CA GLU A 186 16.91 -12.41 10.64
C GLU A 186 16.13 -13.54 9.99
N LYS A 187 16.70 -14.75 9.98
CA LYS A 187 16.05 -15.94 9.45
C LYS A 187 14.80 -16.32 10.27
N GLN A 188 13.66 -16.56 9.61
CA GLN A 188 12.37 -16.79 10.26
C GLN A 188 11.72 -18.14 9.91
N ASP A 189 12.51 -19.22 9.85
CA ASP A 189 12.06 -20.57 9.42
C ASP A 189 10.82 -21.11 10.17
N ALA A 190 10.63 -20.68 11.42
CA ALA A 190 9.56 -21.17 12.28
C ALA A 190 8.24 -20.39 12.16
N LEU A 191 8.16 -19.30 11.39
CA LEU A 191 6.93 -18.51 11.24
C LEU A 191 5.78 -19.30 10.59
N LEU A 192 6.04 -19.94 9.44
CA LEU A 192 5.01 -20.69 8.73
C LEU A 192 4.53 -21.92 9.51
N PRO A 193 5.43 -22.79 10.03
CA PRO A 193 5.01 -23.91 10.86
C PRO A 193 4.22 -23.47 12.11
N LEU A 194 4.58 -22.33 12.71
CA LEU A 194 3.86 -21.77 13.84
C LEU A 194 2.44 -21.33 13.45
N LEU A 195 2.28 -20.64 12.31
CA LEU A 195 0.97 -20.24 11.81
C LEU A 195 0.10 -21.46 11.51
N GLU A 196 0.63 -22.47 10.81
CA GLU A 196 -0.08 -23.72 10.52
C GLU A 196 -0.51 -24.41 11.79
N ARG A 197 0.38 -24.51 12.78
CA ARG A 197 0.06 -25.04 14.10
C ARG A 197 -1.08 -24.24 14.73
N ILE A 198 -1.00 -22.91 14.79
CA ILE A 198 -2.08 -22.08 15.38
C ILE A 198 -3.43 -22.28 14.64
N LEU A 199 -3.42 -22.38 13.31
CA LEU A 199 -4.64 -22.59 12.54
C LEU A 199 -5.25 -23.98 12.80
N LEU A 200 -4.41 -25.03 12.83
CA LEU A 200 -4.84 -26.39 13.18
C LEU A 200 -5.39 -26.46 14.61
N PHE A 201 -4.76 -25.75 15.56
CA PHE A 201 -5.23 -25.66 16.95
C PHE A 201 -6.66 -25.14 16.96
N TRP A 202 -6.84 -24.03 16.26
CA TRP A 202 -8.09 -23.32 16.27
C TRP A 202 -9.21 -24.11 15.58
N GLN A 203 -8.87 -24.79 14.50
CA GLN A 203 -9.80 -25.67 13.81
C GLN A 203 -10.24 -26.84 14.70
N ALA A 204 -9.33 -27.44 15.46
CA ALA A 204 -9.66 -28.50 16.43
C ALA A 204 -10.50 -27.94 17.59
N TRP A 205 -10.07 -26.82 18.17
CA TRP A 205 -10.74 -26.15 19.28
C TRP A 205 -12.19 -25.77 18.92
N THR A 206 -12.41 -25.17 17.75
CA THR A 206 -13.76 -24.78 17.31
C THR A 206 -14.67 -25.98 17.06
N LYS A 207 -14.15 -27.10 16.54
CA LYS A 207 -14.94 -28.33 16.39
C LYS A 207 -15.37 -28.92 17.73
N GLU A 208 -14.48 -28.97 18.71
CA GLU A 208 -14.76 -29.59 20.01
C GLU A 208 -15.53 -28.68 20.97
N PHE A 209 -15.35 -27.35 20.89
CA PHE A 209 -15.81 -26.42 21.93
C PHE A 209 -16.78 -25.33 21.47
N SER A 210 -17.13 -25.27 20.17
CA SER A 210 -18.11 -24.28 19.67
C SER A 210 -19.46 -24.34 20.41
N PHE A 211 -19.87 -25.51 20.90
CA PHE A 211 -21.11 -25.68 21.66
C PHE A 211 -21.04 -25.19 23.10
N ARG A 212 -19.86 -25.20 23.74
CA ARG A 212 -19.70 -24.86 25.17
C ARG A 212 -19.43 -23.37 25.40
N PHE A 213 -18.93 -22.67 24.39
CA PHE A 213 -18.57 -21.26 24.50
C PHE A 213 -19.14 -20.48 23.30
N PRO A 214 -20.37 -19.96 23.40
CA PRO A 214 -20.93 -19.12 22.36
C PRO A 214 -20.15 -17.80 22.30
N VAL A 215 -19.12 -17.75 21.45
CA VAL A 215 -18.41 -16.52 21.15
C VAL A 215 -19.32 -15.67 20.28
N ARG A 216 -19.54 -14.40 20.66
CA ARG A 216 -20.40 -13.46 19.90
C ARG A 216 -20.01 -13.31 18.42
N GLN A 217 -18.74 -13.57 18.09
CA GLN A 217 -18.25 -13.63 16.72
C GLN A 217 -17.37 -14.87 16.53
N PRO A 218 -17.64 -15.73 15.53
CA PRO A 218 -16.79 -16.87 15.26
C PRO A 218 -15.41 -16.37 14.83
N ILE A 219 -14.39 -16.74 15.58
CA ILE A 219 -13.01 -16.50 15.15
C ILE A 219 -12.75 -17.46 13.99
N THR A 220 -12.50 -16.92 12.81
CA THR A 220 -12.26 -17.69 11.60
C THR A 220 -10.77 -17.86 11.32
N GLY A 221 -10.39 -18.85 10.50
CA GLY A 221 -9.01 -19.03 10.04
C GLY A 221 -8.40 -17.75 9.43
N PRO A 222 -9.11 -17.04 8.52
CA PRO A 222 -8.65 -15.76 7.99
C PRO A 222 -8.39 -14.70 9.06
N LEU A 223 -9.25 -14.61 10.09
CA LEU A 223 -9.06 -13.66 11.19
C LEU A 223 -7.78 -13.97 11.96
N ILE A 224 -7.54 -15.24 12.29
CA ILE A 224 -6.33 -15.68 13.01
C ILE A 224 -5.08 -15.41 12.19
N ARG A 225 -5.13 -15.73 10.89
CA ARG A 225 -4.05 -15.41 9.96
C ARG A 225 -3.75 -13.91 9.96
N GLU A 226 -4.79 -13.08 9.89
CA GLU A 226 -4.63 -11.63 9.92
C GLU A 226 -3.97 -11.16 11.21
N TYR A 227 -4.48 -11.59 12.37
CA TYR A 227 -3.91 -11.25 13.67
C TYR A 227 -2.49 -11.77 13.87
N PHE A 228 -2.19 -12.98 13.39
CA PHE A 228 -0.85 -13.55 13.44
C PHE A 228 0.13 -12.64 12.72
N TRP A 229 -0.13 -12.31 11.46
CA TRP A 229 0.77 -11.48 10.69
C TRP A 229 0.84 -10.05 11.22
N LEU A 230 -0.28 -9.48 11.65
CA LEU A 230 -0.30 -8.17 12.30
C LEU A 230 0.63 -8.13 13.51
N PHE A 231 0.51 -9.13 14.38
CA PHE A 231 1.33 -9.23 15.58
C PHE A 231 2.81 -9.45 15.23
N THR A 232 3.08 -10.38 14.32
CA THR A 232 4.43 -10.72 13.86
C THR A 232 5.15 -9.51 13.28
N PHE A 233 4.53 -8.79 12.35
CA PHE A 233 5.12 -7.60 11.74
C PHE A 233 5.24 -6.44 12.73
N GLU A 234 4.28 -6.24 13.65
CA GLU A 234 4.38 -5.24 14.72
C GLU A 234 5.59 -5.52 15.64
N LYS A 235 5.87 -6.79 15.95
CA LYS A 235 7.00 -7.17 16.81
C LYS A 235 8.34 -7.22 16.07
N LEU A 236 8.40 -7.83 14.90
CA LEU A 236 9.62 -7.94 14.10
C LEU A 236 10.03 -6.60 13.53
N ILE A 237 9.14 -6.01 12.74
CA ILE A 237 9.51 -4.87 11.91
C ILE A 237 9.50 -3.62 12.76
N LEU A 238 8.47 -3.41 13.58
CA LEU A 238 8.34 -2.15 14.31
C LEU A 238 9.14 -2.13 15.62
N GLN A 239 9.25 -3.26 16.31
CA GLN A 239 9.90 -3.35 17.63
C GLN A 239 11.26 -4.07 17.62
N ARG A 240 11.70 -4.60 16.47
CA ARG A 240 12.97 -5.35 16.31
C ARG A 240 13.14 -6.46 17.36
N MET A 241 12.05 -7.14 17.73
CA MET A 241 12.10 -8.24 18.68
C MET A 241 12.31 -9.56 17.93
N PRO A 242 13.28 -10.41 18.29
CA PRO A 242 13.45 -11.73 17.68
C PRO A 242 12.20 -12.58 17.95
N VAL A 243 11.62 -13.16 16.89
CA VAL A 243 10.23 -13.68 16.91
C VAL A 243 10.03 -14.99 17.65
N LEU A 244 11.10 -15.68 18.03
CA LEU A 244 11.00 -17.05 18.54
C LEU A 244 11.06 -17.17 20.05
N ARG A 245 10.55 -16.17 20.78
CA ARG A 245 10.27 -16.38 22.20
C ARG A 245 8.90 -17.03 22.40
N PRO A 246 8.77 -18.05 23.28
CA PRO A 246 7.48 -18.61 23.68
C PRO A 246 6.46 -17.56 24.14
N GLU A 247 6.92 -16.39 24.59
CA GLU A 247 6.04 -15.27 24.95
C GLU A 247 5.23 -14.71 23.77
N LEU A 248 5.66 -14.91 22.51
CA LEU A 248 5.03 -14.36 21.31
C LEU A 248 3.61 -14.93 21.10
N HIS A 249 3.48 -16.27 21.06
CA HIS A 249 2.17 -16.91 20.89
C HIS A 249 1.25 -16.64 22.08
N GLN A 250 1.80 -16.53 23.28
CA GLN A 250 1.01 -16.19 24.47
C GLN A 250 0.44 -14.78 24.38
N SER A 251 1.25 -13.83 23.93
CA SER A 251 0.84 -12.44 23.74
C SER A 251 -0.22 -12.31 22.65
N MET A 252 -0.06 -13.06 21.55
CA MET A 252 -1.04 -13.10 20.46
C MET A 252 -2.38 -13.70 20.93
N ILE A 253 -2.38 -14.86 21.60
CA ILE A 253 -3.58 -15.49 22.16
C ILE A 253 -4.27 -14.57 23.17
N ARG A 254 -3.51 -13.88 24.01
CA ARG A 254 -4.05 -12.87 24.96
C ARG A 254 -4.73 -11.70 24.24
N ARG A 255 -4.25 -11.30 23.05
CA ARG A 255 -4.84 -10.19 22.29
C ARG A 255 -6.08 -10.63 21.50
N LEU A 256 -6.09 -11.86 21.00
CA LEU A 256 -7.18 -12.45 20.24
C LEU A 256 -8.41 -12.79 21.08
N LEU A 257 -8.22 -13.19 22.34
CA LEU A 257 -9.28 -13.75 23.16
C LEU A 257 -9.78 -12.79 24.26
N PRO A 258 -11.11 -12.77 24.51
CA PRO A 258 -11.68 -12.18 25.71
C PRO A 258 -11.02 -12.72 26.98
N ARG A 259 -10.99 -11.91 28.04
CA ARG A 259 -10.22 -12.22 29.26
C ARG A 259 -10.58 -13.58 29.87
N GLU A 260 -11.87 -13.94 29.88
CA GLU A 260 -12.33 -15.22 30.41
C GLU A 260 -11.76 -16.45 29.67
N TYR A 261 -11.44 -16.33 28.37
CA TYR A 261 -10.97 -17.46 27.56
C TYR A 261 -9.46 -17.58 27.49
N ARG A 262 -8.70 -16.57 27.93
CA ARG A 262 -7.24 -16.54 27.78
C ARG A 262 -6.57 -17.71 28.50
N ARG A 263 -6.93 -17.96 29.76
CA ARG A 263 -6.31 -19.01 30.57
C ARG A 263 -6.60 -20.43 30.05
N PRO A 264 -7.86 -20.84 29.79
CA PRO A 264 -8.16 -22.15 29.21
C PRO A 264 -7.42 -22.40 27.91
N VAL A 265 -7.51 -21.43 26.99
CA VAL A 265 -6.96 -21.59 25.65
C VAL A 265 -5.43 -21.62 25.68
N LEU A 266 -4.79 -20.81 26.54
CA LEU A 266 -3.34 -20.89 26.73
C LEU A 266 -2.88 -22.21 27.34
N GLN A 267 -3.62 -22.75 28.31
CA GLN A 267 -3.32 -24.05 28.91
C GLN A 267 -3.46 -25.17 27.86
N ALA A 268 -4.57 -25.17 27.13
CA ALA A 268 -4.82 -26.10 26.03
C ALA A 268 -3.73 -26.00 24.94
N PHE A 269 -3.39 -24.80 24.50
CA PHE A 269 -2.37 -24.57 23.48
C PHE A 269 -0.97 -25.03 23.92
N ARG A 270 -0.61 -24.80 25.20
CA ARG A 270 0.67 -25.28 25.77
C ARG A 270 0.72 -26.80 25.89
N ALA A 271 -0.39 -27.41 26.28
CA ALA A 271 -0.54 -28.85 26.38
C ALA A 271 -0.55 -29.53 25.00
N TRP A 272 -0.98 -28.79 23.96
CA TRP A 272 -1.08 -29.27 22.60
C TRP A 272 0.28 -29.59 21.95
N LYS A 273 0.78 -30.79 22.23
CA LYS A 273 1.98 -31.36 21.63
C LYS A 273 1.68 -32.16 20.35
N LYS A 274 0.49 -32.78 20.21
CA LYS A 274 0.01 -33.48 18.99
C LYS A 274 -1.54 -33.53 18.88
N PRO A 275 -2.10 -33.68 17.65
CA PRO A 275 -3.55 -33.59 17.40
C PRO A 275 -4.50 -34.65 18.02
N PRO A 276 -4.13 -35.92 18.32
CA PRO A 276 -5.12 -36.89 18.82
C PRO A 276 -5.23 -36.99 20.35
N GLU A 277 -4.32 -36.40 21.14
CA GLU A 277 -4.31 -36.54 22.61
C GLU A 277 -5.10 -35.42 23.33
N LEU A 278 -5.69 -34.50 22.56
CA LEU A 278 -6.11 -33.20 23.05
C LEU A 278 -7.45 -33.19 23.80
N ALA A 279 -8.40 -34.04 23.41
CA ALA A 279 -9.73 -34.08 24.02
C ALA A 279 -9.65 -34.27 25.54
N GLY A 280 -8.81 -35.20 26.01
CA GLY A 280 -8.66 -35.52 27.44
C GLY A 280 -7.84 -34.50 28.25
N GLU A 281 -6.95 -33.72 27.63
CA GLU A 281 -6.19 -32.67 28.32
C GLU A 281 -6.99 -31.37 28.42
N ILE A 282 -7.77 -31.04 27.39
CA ILE A 282 -8.65 -29.87 27.42
C ILE A 282 -9.82 -30.11 28.36
N GLU A 283 -10.43 -31.30 28.39
CA GLU A 283 -11.47 -31.61 29.38
C GLU A 283 -10.95 -31.45 30.82
N ARG A 284 -9.70 -31.84 31.10
CA ARG A 284 -9.06 -31.61 32.40
C ARG A 284 -8.83 -30.12 32.69
N ALA A 285 -8.35 -29.34 31.72
CA ALA A 285 -8.14 -27.90 31.88
C ALA A 285 -9.47 -27.13 32.06
N LEU A 286 -10.54 -27.55 31.38
CA LEU A 286 -11.88 -26.99 31.51
C LEU A 286 -12.58 -27.42 32.79
N ALA A 287 -12.38 -28.66 33.26
CA ALA A 287 -12.85 -29.10 34.57
C ALA A 287 -12.23 -28.26 35.69
N ALA A 288 -10.97 -27.84 35.53
CA ALA A 288 -10.28 -26.91 36.44
C ALA A 288 -10.77 -25.45 36.33
N LEU A 289 -11.64 -25.13 35.37
CA LEU A 289 -12.24 -23.81 35.16
C LEU A 289 -13.72 -23.75 35.54
N LYS A 290 -14.29 -24.84 36.09
CA LYS A 290 -15.55 -24.71 36.82
C LYS A 290 -15.34 -23.62 37.88
N PRO A 291 -16.09 -22.50 37.83
CA PRO A 291 -16.01 -21.53 38.90
C PRO A 291 -16.35 -22.26 40.20
N ASP A 292 -15.72 -21.86 41.31
CA ASP A 292 -16.22 -22.14 42.66
C ASP A 292 -17.65 -21.56 42.75
N ALA A 293 -18.63 -22.28 42.21
CA ALA A 293 -20.04 -22.09 42.44
C ALA A 293 -20.37 -22.74 43.79
N ALA A 294 -19.74 -22.18 44.84
CA ALA A 294 -20.04 -22.40 46.24
C ALA A 294 -19.76 -21.13 47.06
N ALA A 295 -19.88 -19.95 46.45
CA ALA A 295 -20.20 -18.75 47.21
C ALA A 295 -21.73 -18.68 47.29
N GLU A 296 -22.25 -18.99 48.47
CA GLU A 296 -23.68 -19.00 48.79
C GLU A 296 -24.37 -17.68 48.40
N PRO A 297 -25.62 -17.72 47.92
CA PRO A 297 -26.42 -16.52 47.80
C PRO A 297 -26.73 -16.01 49.21
N ASP A 298 -26.21 -14.83 49.52
CA ASP A 298 -26.54 -14.01 50.67
C ASP A 298 -28.06 -13.99 50.90
N GLU A 299 -28.50 -14.53 52.05
CA GLU A 299 -29.88 -14.61 52.55
C GLU A 299 -30.45 -13.23 52.94
N GLY A 300 -30.05 -12.18 52.21
CA GLY A 300 -30.26 -10.78 52.52
C GLY A 300 -31.39 -10.11 51.76
N LEU A 301 -32.43 -10.81 51.29
CA LEU A 301 -33.62 -10.16 50.70
C LEU A 301 -34.91 -10.97 50.86
N ARG A 302 -35.20 -11.39 52.10
CA ARG A 302 -36.58 -11.62 52.56
C ARG A 302 -37.02 -10.43 53.41
N ARG A 303 -37.56 -9.38 52.77
CA ARG A 303 -38.49 -8.40 53.35
C ARG A 303 -38.93 -7.39 52.29
N MET A 304 -40.23 -7.10 52.27
CA MET A 304 -40.99 -6.25 51.33
C MET A 304 -41.37 -6.97 50.03
N GLY A 305 -42.64 -7.14 49.68
CA GLY A 305 -43.89 -6.71 50.29
C GLY A 305 -45.02 -7.48 49.58
N GLY A 306 -46.09 -7.73 50.31
CA GLY A 306 -47.30 -8.35 49.78
C GLY A 306 -48.33 -7.32 49.28
N ALA A 307 -49.44 -7.91 48.83
CA ALA A 307 -50.79 -7.38 48.62
C ALA A 307 -51.08 -6.52 47.37
N GLU A 308 -51.90 -7.10 46.47
CA GLU A 308 -53.25 -6.66 46.04
C GLU A 308 -53.62 -7.54 44.81
N GLU A 309 -54.40 -8.62 44.93
CA GLU A 309 -55.88 -8.74 45.00
C GLU A 309 -56.69 -8.03 43.90
N GLY A 310 -57.31 -8.84 43.02
CA GLY A 310 -58.70 -8.67 42.60
C GLY A 310 -58.97 -8.20 41.16
N ALA A 311 -59.40 -9.12 40.28
CA ALA A 311 -60.71 -9.08 39.60
C ALA A 311 -60.84 -10.10 38.45
N GLU A 312 -61.78 -11.02 38.64
CA GLU A 312 -62.62 -11.78 37.68
C GLU A 312 -63.20 -10.86 36.57
N GLU A 313 -63.72 -11.23 35.39
CA GLU A 313 -64.19 -12.44 34.70
C GLU A 313 -64.63 -11.95 33.28
N SER A 314 -64.68 -12.81 32.25
CA SER A 314 -65.74 -12.85 31.19
C SER A 314 -65.29 -13.33 29.78
N VAL A 315 -65.78 -14.53 29.44
CA VAL A 315 -66.50 -14.96 28.21
C VAL A 315 -65.92 -14.76 26.78
N ARG A 316 -65.44 -15.89 26.21
CA ARG A 316 -65.69 -16.57 24.89
C ARG A 316 -65.68 -15.77 23.52
N PRO A 317 -65.98 -16.39 22.33
CA PRO A 317 -64.97 -16.89 21.37
C PRO A 317 -65.21 -16.47 19.88
N GLY A 318 -64.32 -16.84 18.97
CA GLY A 318 -64.54 -16.81 17.50
C GLY A 318 -63.34 -16.23 16.77
N GLU A 319 -63.01 -16.52 15.52
CA GLU A 319 -63.54 -17.43 14.51
C GLU A 319 -62.48 -17.50 13.39
N LYS A 320 -62.63 -18.49 12.51
CA LYS A 320 -61.75 -18.83 11.39
C LYS A 320 -61.79 -17.80 10.24
N GLY A 321 -60.70 -17.75 9.46
CA GLY A 321 -60.68 -17.35 8.05
C GLY A 321 -59.29 -17.69 7.47
N GLU A 322 -59.08 -18.85 6.84
CA GLU A 322 -59.33 -19.20 5.43
C GLU A 322 -58.55 -18.40 4.36
N ARG A 323 -57.72 -19.18 3.64
CA ARG A 323 -57.43 -19.20 2.19
C ARG A 323 -56.45 -18.21 1.56
N GLY A 324 -55.58 -18.82 0.73
CA GLY A 324 -55.06 -18.20 -0.48
C GLY A 324 -53.78 -18.83 -1.03
N GLU A 325 -53.74 -20.15 -1.27
CA GLU A 325 -52.78 -20.76 -2.21
C GLU A 325 -53.29 -20.53 -3.63
N GLU A 326 -52.44 -20.03 -4.54
CA GLU A 326 -52.63 -20.20 -5.99
C GLU A 326 -51.29 -20.53 -6.66
N THR A 327 -51.27 -21.75 -7.18
CA THR A 327 -50.32 -22.40 -8.08
C THR A 327 -50.39 -21.88 -9.51
N GLY A 328 -49.28 -21.96 -10.25
CA GLY A 328 -49.28 -21.80 -11.70
C GLY A 328 -47.91 -22.07 -12.35
N GLU A 329 -47.61 -23.34 -12.61
CA GLU A 329 -46.60 -23.81 -13.56
C GLU A 329 -46.95 -23.43 -15.02
N ILE A 330 -45.95 -23.17 -15.87
CA ILE A 330 -45.89 -23.66 -17.27
C ILE A 330 -44.41 -23.84 -17.70
N GLN A 331 -44.06 -25.07 -18.13
CA GLN A 331 -42.86 -25.48 -18.91
C GLN A 331 -43.10 -25.13 -20.41
N ASN A 332 -42.16 -24.96 -21.35
CA ASN A 332 -41.07 -25.86 -21.76
C ASN A 332 -40.38 -25.29 -23.04
N GLN A 333 -39.13 -25.72 -23.25
CA GLN A 333 -38.48 -26.14 -24.52
C GLN A 333 -37.91 -25.17 -25.60
N ASP A 334 -36.60 -25.40 -25.82
CA ASP A 334 -35.85 -25.66 -27.09
C ASP A 334 -35.21 -24.55 -27.98
N LYS A 335 -33.94 -24.85 -28.32
CA LYS A 335 -32.90 -24.26 -29.22
C LYS A 335 -33.28 -24.37 -30.74
N PRO A 336 -32.47 -23.94 -31.78
CA PRO A 336 -31.03 -23.61 -31.87
C PRO A 336 -30.58 -22.43 -32.81
N ASP A 337 -29.26 -22.18 -32.81
CA ASP A 337 -28.31 -21.67 -33.84
C ASP A 337 -28.64 -20.53 -34.85
N GLY A 338 -27.72 -19.55 -34.96
CA GLY A 338 -27.49 -18.80 -36.21
C GLY A 338 -26.86 -17.39 -36.11
N GLN A 339 -25.59 -17.29 -36.52
CA GLN A 339 -24.94 -16.19 -37.28
C GLN A 339 -24.75 -14.76 -36.71
N ALA A 340 -23.48 -14.34 -36.66
CA ALA A 340 -22.98 -12.96 -36.81
C ALA A 340 -23.09 -12.48 -38.29
N PRO A 341 -22.80 -11.22 -38.72
CA PRO A 341 -22.12 -10.11 -38.03
C PRO A 341 -22.79 -8.72 -38.20
N GLY A 342 -22.37 -7.73 -37.40
CA GLY A 342 -22.76 -6.33 -37.58
C GLY A 342 -21.80 -5.37 -36.89
N GLY A 343 -21.04 -4.62 -37.69
CA GLY A 343 -20.17 -3.53 -37.28
C GLY A 343 -20.91 -2.26 -36.83
N PRO A 344 -20.21 -1.12 -36.70
CA PRO A 344 -20.20 -0.32 -35.49
C PRO A 344 -21.28 0.78 -35.47
N LYS A 345 -21.79 1.08 -34.28
CA LYS A 345 -22.47 2.35 -34.00
C LYS A 345 -21.57 3.25 -33.18
N GLU A 346 -20.99 4.24 -33.84
CA GLU A 346 -20.64 5.52 -33.25
C GLU A 346 -21.91 6.15 -32.67
N GLN A 347 -21.90 6.42 -31.36
CA GLN A 347 -22.68 7.51 -30.78
C GLN A 347 -21.87 8.12 -29.65
N GLY A 348 -21.47 9.37 -29.85
CA GLY A 348 -20.73 10.14 -28.87
C GLY A 348 -21.56 10.53 -27.67
N ARG A 349 -20.86 10.99 -26.63
CA ARG A 349 -21.29 12.11 -25.81
C ARG A 349 -20.07 12.62 -25.05
N GLY A 350 -19.61 13.80 -25.46
CA GLY A 350 -18.71 14.61 -24.67
C GLY A 350 -19.42 15.07 -23.40
N VAL A 351 -18.70 15.00 -22.29
CA VAL A 351 -18.99 15.76 -21.08
C VAL A 351 -17.67 16.39 -20.67
N VAL A 352 -17.53 17.68 -20.98
CA VAL A 352 -16.47 18.55 -20.48
C VAL A 352 -16.84 18.96 -19.06
N PRO A 353 -16.02 18.70 -18.03
CA PRO A 353 -16.24 19.28 -16.72
C PRO A 353 -15.75 20.73 -16.69
N LYS A 354 -16.63 21.61 -16.20
CA LYS A 354 -16.36 23.02 -15.88
C LYS A 354 -15.10 23.18 -15.03
N GLU A 355 -14.17 24.00 -15.49
CA GLU A 355 -13.08 24.55 -14.69
C GLU A 355 -13.67 25.43 -13.57
N GLN A 356 -13.23 25.16 -12.34
CA GLN A 356 -13.48 26.00 -11.18
C GLN A 356 -12.44 27.13 -11.17
N GLU A 357 -12.92 28.36 -11.18
CA GLU A 357 -12.15 29.57 -11.00
C GLU A 357 -11.50 29.59 -9.60
N LEU A 358 -10.16 29.69 -9.57
CA LEU A 358 -9.39 30.00 -8.36
C LEU A 358 -9.25 31.53 -8.24
N PRO A 359 -9.37 32.09 -7.03
CA PRO A 359 -9.34 33.54 -6.83
C PRO A 359 -7.92 34.12 -6.97
N SER A 360 -7.88 35.23 -7.69
CA SER A 360 -6.78 36.16 -7.87
C SER A 360 -6.16 36.62 -6.54
N ALA A 361 -4.85 36.38 -6.38
CA ALA A 361 -4.04 36.93 -5.30
C ALA A 361 -3.43 38.28 -5.73
N ARG A 362 -3.59 39.27 -4.86
CA ARG A 362 -3.12 40.65 -5.01
C ARG A 362 -1.58 40.74 -5.02
N PRO A 363 -0.97 41.66 -5.78
CA PRO A 363 0.45 41.97 -5.69
C PRO A 363 0.66 43.12 -4.69
N GLY A 364 1.65 43.00 -3.81
CA GLY A 364 2.17 44.12 -3.04
C GLY A 364 2.57 43.72 -1.62
N GLU A 365 3.84 43.38 -1.45
CA GLU A 365 4.63 43.69 -0.25
C GLU A 365 6.11 43.43 -0.57
N GLU A 366 6.87 44.52 -0.70
CA GLU A 366 8.33 44.55 -0.78
C GLU A 366 8.93 44.21 0.59
N PRO A 367 9.99 43.39 0.67
CA PRO A 367 10.77 43.29 1.90
C PRO A 367 11.80 44.44 1.98
N PRO A 368 12.11 44.94 3.20
CA PRO A 368 13.05 46.03 3.39
C PRO A 368 14.50 45.56 3.29
N ALA A 369 15.36 46.51 2.90
CA ALA A 369 16.80 46.38 2.80
C ALA A 369 17.45 46.00 4.15
N GLU A 370 18.27 44.94 4.15
CA GLU A 370 19.17 44.64 5.25
C GLU A 370 20.51 45.38 5.08
N GLU A 371 20.85 46.11 6.13
CA GLU A 371 22.02 46.95 6.30
C GLU A 371 23.32 46.15 6.32
N ALA A 372 24.32 46.73 5.65
CA ALA A 372 25.72 46.38 5.78
C ALA A 372 26.22 46.69 7.19
N VAL A 373 26.71 45.67 7.91
CA VAL A 373 27.54 45.85 9.09
C VAL A 373 28.95 45.36 8.81
N SER A 374 29.82 46.33 8.54
CA SER A 374 31.26 46.22 8.60
C SER A 374 31.73 45.82 10.00
N ARG A 375 32.66 44.87 10.10
CA ARG A 375 33.58 44.77 11.24
C ARG A 375 34.99 44.40 10.79
N PRO A 376 36.02 44.88 11.52
CA PRO A 376 37.33 45.17 10.94
C PRO A 376 38.38 44.09 11.20
N GLU A 377 39.44 44.20 10.39
CA GLU A 377 40.76 43.63 10.57
C GLU A 377 41.30 43.81 12.00
N LYS A 378 41.90 42.75 12.54
CA LYS A 378 43.07 42.86 13.41
C LYS A 378 44.07 41.78 13.05
N ALA A 379 45.24 42.26 12.66
CA ALA A 379 46.50 41.55 12.59
C ALA A 379 46.97 41.16 14.00
N GLU A 380 47.57 39.97 14.13
CA GLU A 380 48.57 39.67 15.16
C GLU A 380 49.49 38.55 14.66
N GLU A 381 50.51 39.02 13.94
CA GLU A 381 51.93 38.66 14.05
C GLU A 381 52.31 37.74 15.22
N ARG A 382 52.83 36.54 14.92
CA ARG A 382 53.81 35.84 15.76
C ARG A 382 54.81 35.08 14.89
N ASP A 383 55.98 35.70 14.78
CA ASP A 383 57.25 35.07 14.45
C ASP A 383 57.75 34.13 15.55
N GLY A 384 58.45 33.08 15.11
CA GLY A 384 59.64 32.54 15.77
C GLY A 384 59.43 31.41 16.79
N VAL A 385 59.99 30.22 16.51
CA VAL A 385 61.37 29.84 16.93
C VAL A 385 61.63 28.35 16.60
N MET A 386 62.87 28.12 16.13
CA MET A 386 63.55 26.87 15.78
C MET A 386 64.02 26.06 17.02
N GLU A 387 64.48 24.82 16.77
CA GLU A 387 65.21 23.88 17.66
C GLU A 387 64.32 23.05 18.60
N GLN A 388 64.39 21.72 18.69
CA GLN A 388 65.46 20.74 18.43
C GLN A 388 64.96 19.44 17.78
#